data_AF-A0A419J6G0-F1
#
_entry.id   AF-A0A419J6G0-F1
#
_cell.length_a   1.000
_cell.length_b   1.000
_cell.length_c   1.000
_cell.angle_alpha   90.00
_cell.angle_beta   90.00
_cell.angle_gamma   90.00
#
_symmetry.space_group_name_H-M   'P 1'
#
loop_
_entity.id
_entity.type
_entity.pdbx_description
1 polymer ?
#
loop_
_entity_poly.entity_id
_entity_poly.type
_entity_poly.pdbx_seq_one_letter_code
_entity_poly.pdbx_strand_id
1 'polypeptide(L)'
;MTGTYEDSTFIRRYWVWLLLAPILLIVTLEVLHTWLNWSIMQSLYEKKAGLDWFGITFYHNQTFIVAAILALLVINPLRGHSDLYEVWETIKWLSRIGREPTPAEIPVFSPRTRRTFWAVWQVFKWLLAFSVISSINGIPFLGKVTPIFSMALEGIGSWSLVPRVFVLPIIPASSSELISLMPTIEVQYRLVYMVSMAILAVVVARMCLKLIKHFLRESQNVWVRDLFVILACIMTAIILGAPYWVMDITTPFNYLICVVLLASFLFAALFSHFIGFGGGLPFAKRKRTVILSIAMALIAVLITNAVIVAGFRLNWNNNWLEYEWNPLTRKQIAVTRWAAGIDHIRRLPLSALPEGNVTETLMKVRQWDSRAAYTRMINRIGSNWMTLADSDIIYV
;
A
#
# COMPACT_ATOMS: atom_id res chain seq x y z
N MET A 1 -16.03 -45.26 -51.93
CA MET A 1 -15.53 -43.96 -52.41
C MET A 1 -15.61 -42.99 -51.24
N THR A 2 -14.52 -42.94 -50.48
CA THR A 2 -13.57 -41.80 -50.35
C THR A 2 -13.90 -40.99 -49.11
N GLY A 3 -13.38 -41.48 -47.98
CA GLY A 3 -13.26 -40.69 -46.77
C GLY A 3 -12.28 -39.55 -47.01
N THR A 4 -12.76 -38.32 -46.79
CA THR A 4 -11.92 -37.15 -46.62
C THR A 4 -11.70 -36.98 -45.13
N TYR A 5 -10.59 -37.53 -44.63
CA TYR A 5 -9.98 -37.05 -43.40
C TYR A 5 -9.69 -35.57 -43.62
N GLU A 6 -10.43 -34.68 -42.94
CA GLU A 6 -10.07 -33.27 -42.85
C GLU A 6 -8.66 -33.18 -42.25
N ASP A 7 -7.76 -32.60 -43.03
CA ASP A 7 -6.39 -32.33 -42.64
C ASP A 7 -6.35 -31.69 -41.26
N SER A 8 -5.75 -32.41 -40.31
CA SER A 8 -5.38 -31.86 -39.01
C SER A 8 -4.33 -30.78 -39.24
N THR A 9 -4.80 -29.56 -39.47
CA THR A 9 -3.99 -28.38 -39.73
C THR A 9 -2.86 -28.29 -38.71
N PHE A 10 -1.62 -28.32 -39.20
CA PHE A 10 -0.39 -28.14 -38.43
C PHE A 10 -0.52 -27.02 -37.38
N ILE A 11 -1.22 -25.96 -37.75
CA ILE A 11 -1.57 -24.81 -36.92
C ILE A 11 -2.29 -25.23 -35.63
N ARG A 12 -3.29 -26.13 -35.66
CA ARG A 12 -4.04 -26.56 -34.47
C ARG A 12 -3.19 -27.38 -33.48
N ARG A 13 -2.16 -28.09 -33.96
CA ARG A 13 -1.26 -28.90 -33.13
C ARG A 13 -0.08 -28.10 -32.55
N TYR A 14 0.37 -27.06 -33.25
CA TYR A 14 1.51 -26.23 -32.86
C TYR A 14 1.16 -24.81 -32.39
N TRP A 15 -0.13 -24.43 -32.32
CA TRP A 15 -0.55 -23.08 -31.94
C TRP A 15 0.03 -22.61 -30.59
N VAL A 16 0.09 -23.53 -29.62
CA VAL A 16 0.68 -23.28 -28.30
C VAL A 16 2.18 -22.98 -28.40
N TRP A 17 2.91 -23.67 -29.29
CA TRP A 17 4.34 -23.43 -29.54
C TRP A 17 4.58 -22.14 -30.35
N LEU A 18 3.70 -21.82 -31.30
CA LEU A 18 3.70 -20.55 -32.04
C LEU A 18 3.51 -19.33 -31.12
N LEU A 19 2.76 -19.48 -30.02
CA LEU A 19 2.62 -18.44 -28.99
C LEU A 19 3.75 -18.46 -27.95
N LEU A 20 4.25 -19.63 -27.56
CA LEU A 20 5.32 -19.76 -26.57
C LEU A 20 6.69 -19.34 -27.10
N ALA A 21 7.00 -19.62 -28.36
CA ALA A 21 8.28 -19.27 -28.98
C ALA A 21 8.60 -17.76 -28.92
N PRO A 22 7.70 -16.83 -29.31
CA PRO A 22 7.98 -15.40 -29.18
C PRO A 22 8.10 -14.96 -27.71
N ILE A 23 7.33 -15.55 -26.79
CA ILE A 23 7.44 -15.25 -25.35
C ILE A 23 8.82 -15.67 -24.83
N LEU A 24 9.28 -16.89 -25.16
CA LEU A 24 10.60 -17.38 -24.80
C LEU A 24 11.71 -16.51 -25.39
N LEU A 25 11.57 -16.08 -26.64
CA LEU A 25 12.52 -15.17 -27.28
C LEU A 25 12.59 -13.83 -26.54
N ILE A 26 11.44 -13.22 -26.23
CA ILE A 26 11.37 -11.96 -25.47
C ILE A 26 12.04 -12.11 -24.11
N VAL A 27 11.72 -13.17 -23.37
CA VAL A 27 12.32 -13.44 -22.05
C VAL A 27 13.84 -13.61 -22.17
N THR A 28 14.31 -14.31 -23.19
CA THR A 28 15.75 -14.53 -23.42
C THR A 28 16.47 -13.21 -23.74
N LEU A 29 15.88 -12.39 -24.61
CA LEU A 29 16.42 -11.08 -24.96
C LEU A 29 16.46 -10.14 -23.75
N GLU A 30 15.42 -10.17 -22.90
CA GLU A 30 15.37 -9.35 -21.68
C GLU A 30 16.44 -9.75 -20.66
N VAL A 31 16.68 -11.06 -20.49
CA VAL A 31 17.75 -11.57 -19.62
C VAL A 31 19.12 -11.14 -20.14
N LEU A 32 19.36 -11.27 -21.45
CA LEU A 32 20.61 -10.83 -22.09
C LEU A 32 20.81 -9.32 -21.96
N HIS A 33 19.75 -8.54 -22.19
CA HIS A 33 19.77 -7.09 -22.04
C HIS A 33 20.13 -6.68 -20.61
N THR A 34 19.47 -7.29 -19.62
CA THR A 34 19.71 -7.02 -18.20
C THR A 34 21.15 -7.37 -17.80
N TRP A 35 21.63 -8.55 -18.20
CA TRP A 35 22.99 -8.99 -17.91
C TRP A 35 24.05 -8.07 -18.51
N LEU A 36 23.86 -7.67 -19.77
CA LEU A 36 24.77 -6.74 -20.45
C LEU A 36 24.77 -5.38 -19.75
N ASN A 37 23.59 -4.84 -19.44
CA ASN A 37 23.46 -3.55 -18.75
C ASN A 37 24.16 -3.57 -17.38
N TRP A 38 23.93 -4.61 -16.57
CA TRP A 38 24.58 -4.75 -15.26
C TRP A 38 26.10 -4.86 -15.39
N SER A 39 26.60 -5.61 -16.37
CA SER A 39 28.04 -5.77 -16.61
C SER A 39 28.70 -4.45 -17.01
N ILE A 40 28.04 -3.67 -17.88
CA ILE A 40 28.52 -2.34 -18.29
C ILE A 40 28.53 -1.39 -17.08
N MET A 41 27.45 -1.35 -16.30
CA MET A 41 27.38 -0.48 -15.11
C MET A 41 28.44 -0.83 -14.08
N GLN A 42 28.61 -2.13 -13.75
CA GLN A 42 29.65 -2.55 -12.81
C GLN A 42 31.04 -2.10 -13.27
N SER A 43 31.40 -2.41 -14.53
CA SER A 43 32.72 -2.03 -15.04
C SER A 43 32.90 -0.51 -15.12
N LEU A 44 31.84 0.25 -15.40
CA LEU A 44 31.90 1.71 -15.50
C LEU A 44 32.18 2.35 -14.15
N TYR A 45 31.45 1.97 -13.11
CA TYR A 45 31.60 2.54 -11.76
C TYR A 45 32.92 2.10 -11.11
N GLU A 46 33.31 0.84 -11.30
CA GLU A 46 34.60 0.33 -10.81
C GLU A 46 35.76 1.11 -11.44
N LYS A 47 35.78 1.27 -12.77
CA LYS A 47 36.88 1.96 -13.46
C LYS A 47 36.90 3.47 -13.24
N LYS A 48 35.74 4.12 -13.12
CA LYS A 48 35.66 5.59 -12.98
C LYS A 48 35.81 6.07 -11.54
N ALA A 49 35.32 5.30 -10.57
CA ALA A 49 35.19 5.77 -9.19
C ALA A 49 35.67 4.75 -8.14
N GLY A 50 36.10 3.54 -8.53
CA GLY A 50 36.46 2.49 -7.58
C GLY A 50 35.26 2.02 -6.74
N LEU A 51 34.03 2.22 -7.23
CA LEU A 51 32.80 1.91 -6.51
C LEU A 51 32.21 0.58 -6.96
N ASP A 52 31.78 -0.23 -5.99
CA ASP A 52 30.97 -1.44 -6.26
C ASP A 52 29.51 -1.04 -6.54
N TRP A 53 29.19 -0.82 -7.82
CA TRP A 53 27.85 -0.45 -8.25
C TRP A 53 26.79 -1.48 -7.86
N PHE A 54 27.13 -2.77 -7.98
CA PHE A 54 26.20 -3.86 -7.67
C PHE A 54 25.90 -3.90 -6.17
N GLY A 55 26.91 -3.81 -5.31
CA GLY A 55 26.75 -3.72 -3.86
C GLY A 55 25.92 -2.52 -3.42
N ILE A 56 26.13 -1.35 -4.04
CA ILE A 56 25.38 -0.12 -3.75
C ILE A 56 23.92 -0.23 -4.25
N THR A 57 23.70 -0.73 -5.46
CA THR A 57 22.38 -0.76 -6.10
C THR A 57 21.47 -1.83 -5.50
N PHE A 58 22.03 -2.99 -5.15
CA PHE A 58 21.29 -4.15 -4.63
C PHE A 58 21.53 -4.41 -3.13
N TYR A 59 22.10 -3.42 -2.44
CA TYR A 59 22.33 -3.45 -0.98
C TYR A 59 23.04 -4.73 -0.53
N HIS A 60 24.17 -5.05 -1.18
CA HIS A 60 24.96 -6.27 -0.90
C HIS A 60 24.10 -7.55 -0.95
N ASN A 61 23.32 -7.72 -2.02
CA ASN A 61 22.35 -8.81 -2.25
C ASN A 61 21.10 -8.81 -1.37
N GLN A 62 20.93 -7.85 -0.45
CA GLN A 62 19.72 -7.79 0.38
C GLN A 62 18.45 -7.63 -0.46
N THR A 63 18.52 -6.97 -1.63
CA THR A 63 17.38 -6.92 -2.56
C THR A 63 16.84 -8.30 -2.89
N PHE A 64 17.72 -9.24 -3.23
CA PHE A 64 17.30 -10.58 -3.65
C PHE A 64 16.76 -11.40 -2.47
N ILE A 65 17.34 -11.24 -1.28
CA ILE A 65 16.86 -11.91 -0.07
C ILE A 65 15.46 -11.41 0.30
N VAL A 66 15.29 -10.09 0.37
CA VAL A 66 13.99 -9.46 0.68
C VAL A 66 12.96 -9.83 -0.38
N ALA A 67 13.33 -9.79 -1.66
CA ALA A 67 12.44 -10.19 -2.76
C ALA A 67 12.02 -11.66 -2.66
N ALA A 68 12.95 -12.57 -2.36
CA ALA A 68 12.67 -13.99 -2.22
C ALA A 68 11.69 -14.27 -1.08
N ILE A 69 11.85 -13.61 0.06
CA ILE A 69 10.97 -13.73 1.22
C ILE A 69 9.58 -13.16 0.91
N LEU A 70 9.50 -11.94 0.37
CA LEU A 70 8.22 -11.30 0.03
C LEU A 70 7.45 -12.08 -1.05
N ALA A 71 8.14 -12.67 -2.03
CA ALA A 71 7.52 -13.49 -3.06
C ALA A 71 6.81 -14.74 -2.50
N LEU A 72 7.19 -15.22 -1.30
CA LEU A 72 6.50 -16.32 -0.63
C LEU A 72 5.04 -15.99 -0.29
N LEU A 73 4.69 -14.71 -0.11
CA LEU A 73 3.32 -14.28 0.20
C LEU A 73 2.32 -14.71 -0.89
N VAL A 74 2.77 -14.79 -2.15
CA VAL A 74 1.92 -15.14 -3.30
C VAL A 74 1.67 -16.66 -3.38
N ILE A 75 2.45 -17.47 -2.67
CA ILE A 75 2.31 -18.94 -2.65
C ILE A 75 1.05 -19.32 -1.86
N ASN A 76 0.25 -20.22 -2.43
CA ASN A 76 -0.88 -20.80 -1.71
C ASN A 76 -0.35 -21.95 -0.81
N PRO A 77 -0.52 -21.91 0.52
CA PRO A 77 -0.02 -22.95 1.41
C PRO A 77 -0.77 -24.28 1.29
N LEU A 78 -2.00 -24.29 0.77
CA LEU A 78 -2.82 -25.49 0.67
C LEU A 78 -2.44 -26.31 -0.58
N ARG A 79 -1.82 -27.47 -0.35
CA ARG A 79 -1.36 -28.37 -1.42
C ARG A 79 -2.52 -28.83 -2.30
N GLY A 80 -2.40 -28.58 -3.60
CA GLY A 80 -3.42 -28.95 -4.59
C GLY A 80 -4.58 -27.96 -4.72
N HIS A 81 -4.63 -26.88 -3.94
CA HIS A 81 -5.66 -25.86 -4.07
C HIS A 81 -5.12 -24.61 -4.78
N SER A 82 -5.89 -24.08 -5.73
CA SER A 82 -5.59 -22.83 -6.43
C SER A 82 -6.89 -22.11 -6.71
N ASP A 83 -7.03 -20.88 -6.20
CA ASP A 83 -8.24 -20.09 -6.37
C ASP A 83 -8.54 -19.82 -7.86
N LEU A 84 -7.50 -19.68 -8.69
CA LEU A 84 -7.63 -19.52 -10.15
C LEU A 84 -8.19 -20.76 -10.84
N TYR A 85 -7.81 -21.97 -10.40
CA TYR A 85 -8.36 -23.20 -10.98
C TYR A 85 -9.83 -23.35 -10.63
N GLU A 86 -10.21 -23.02 -9.40
CA GLU A 86 -11.60 -23.08 -8.95
C GLU A 86 -12.50 -22.08 -9.71
N VAL A 87 -12.00 -20.88 -10.00
CA VAL A 87 -12.69 -19.92 -10.86
C VAL A 87 -12.79 -20.44 -12.30
N TRP A 88 -11.71 -20.99 -12.85
CA TRP A 88 -11.70 -21.56 -14.20
C TRP A 88 -12.68 -22.72 -14.39
N GLU A 89 -12.75 -23.63 -13.42
CA GLU A 89 -13.75 -24.72 -13.38
C GLU A 89 -15.17 -24.16 -13.36
N THR A 90 -15.41 -23.09 -12.58
CA THR A 90 -16.71 -22.43 -12.47
C THR A 90 -17.12 -21.76 -13.79
N ILE A 91 -16.21 -21.05 -14.47
CA ILE A 91 -16.46 -20.43 -15.78
C ILE A 91 -16.78 -21.50 -16.84
N LYS A 92 -16.00 -22.60 -16.87
CA LYS A 92 -16.27 -23.73 -17.77
C LYS A 92 -17.63 -24.35 -17.51
N TRP A 93 -18.00 -24.55 -16.24
CA TRP A 93 -19.31 -25.05 -15.87
C TRP A 93 -20.42 -24.13 -16.36
N LEU A 94 -20.31 -22.81 -16.12
CA LEU A 94 -21.28 -21.82 -16.59
C LEU A 94 -21.48 -21.86 -18.11
N SER A 95 -20.40 -22.03 -18.88
CA SER A 95 -20.44 -22.15 -20.34
C SER A 95 -21.17 -23.41 -20.86
N ARG A 96 -21.35 -24.43 -20.02
CA ARG A 96 -22.04 -25.69 -20.35
C ARG A 96 -23.53 -25.66 -20.03
N ILE A 97 -23.95 -24.87 -19.04
CA ILE A 97 -25.37 -24.75 -18.62
C ILE A 97 -26.27 -24.27 -19.76
N GLY A 98 -25.74 -23.45 -20.67
CA GLY A 98 -26.50 -22.97 -21.84
C GLY A 98 -26.54 -23.93 -23.04
N ARG A 99 -25.85 -25.09 -22.97
CA ARG A 99 -25.66 -25.99 -24.13
C ARG A 99 -26.26 -27.38 -23.98
N GLU A 100 -26.48 -27.89 -22.76
CA GLU A 100 -26.96 -29.25 -22.54
C GLU A 100 -28.21 -29.28 -21.63
N PRO A 101 -29.22 -30.12 -21.93
CA PRO A 101 -30.47 -30.22 -21.17
C PRO A 101 -30.32 -30.96 -19.83
N THR A 102 -29.16 -31.53 -19.52
CA THR A 102 -28.88 -32.20 -18.24
C THR A 102 -27.85 -31.41 -17.44
N PRO A 103 -27.97 -31.33 -16.10
CA PRO A 103 -27.01 -30.61 -15.27
C PRO A 103 -25.65 -31.29 -15.38
N ALA A 104 -24.76 -30.70 -16.18
CA ALA A 104 -23.42 -31.24 -16.43
C ALA A 104 -22.65 -31.36 -15.10
N GLU A 105 -22.22 -32.58 -14.77
CA GLU A 105 -21.30 -32.83 -13.67
C GLU A 105 -20.05 -31.94 -13.82
N ILE A 106 -19.58 -31.42 -12.68
CA ILE A 106 -18.47 -30.48 -12.67
C ILE A 106 -17.22 -31.21 -13.15
N PRO A 107 -16.51 -30.71 -14.18
CA PRO A 107 -15.28 -31.33 -14.63
C PRO A 107 -14.19 -31.14 -13.57
N VAL A 108 -13.95 -32.15 -12.74
CA VAL A 108 -12.89 -32.15 -11.73
C VAL A 108 -11.63 -32.77 -12.33
N PHE A 109 -10.49 -32.08 -12.24
CA PHE A 109 -9.21 -32.66 -12.62
C PHE A 109 -8.84 -33.85 -11.72
N SER A 110 -8.11 -34.83 -12.27
CA SER A 110 -7.56 -35.91 -11.46
C SER A 110 -6.68 -35.35 -10.32
N PRO A 111 -6.68 -35.96 -9.12
CA PRO A 111 -5.95 -35.44 -7.97
C PRO A 111 -4.42 -35.38 -8.20
N ARG A 112 -3.86 -36.30 -8.99
CA ARG A 112 -2.43 -36.29 -9.36
C ARG A 112 -2.10 -35.14 -10.30
N THR A 113 -2.97 -34.90 -11.28
CA THR A 113 -2.86 -33.75 -12.20
C THR A 113 -2.95 -32.44 -11.43
N ARG A 114 -3.94 -32.30 -10.54
CA ARG A 114 -4.15 -31.11 -9.70
C ARG A 114 -2.94 -30.78 -8.83
N ARG A 115 -2.28 -31.78 -8.22
CA ARG A 115 -1.05 -31.56 -7.43
C ARG A 115 0.15 -31.10 -8.27
N THR A 116 0.32 -31.68 -9.46
CA THR A 116 1.46 -31.37 -10.34
C THR A 116 1.32 -29.95 -10.91
N PHE A 117 0.15 -29.62 -11.43
CA PHE A 117 -0.16 -28.27 -11.91
C PHE A 117 -0.06 -27.24 -10.79
N TRP A 118 -0.53 -27.57 -9.58
CA TRP A 118 -0.35 -26.71 -8.41
C TRP A 118 1.12 -26.38 -8.15
N ALA A 119 2.01 -27.37 -8.15
CA ALA A 119 3.43 -27.15 -7.87
C ALA A 119 4.09 -26.26 -8.92
N VAL A 120 3.87 -26.55 -10.20
CA VAL A 120 4.36 -25.73 -11.32
C VAL A 120 3.83 -24.30 -11.20
N TRP A 121 2.55 -24.14 -10.86
CA TRP A 121 1.93 -22.83 -10.73
C TRP A 121 2.44 -22.02 -9.53
N GLN A 122 2.74 -22.66 -8.39
CA GLN A 122 3.35 -21.95 -7.26
C GLN A 122 4.76 -21.44 -7.62
N VAL A 123 5.56 -22.26 -8.30
CA VAL A 123 6.90 -21.87 -8.76
C VAL A 123 6.80 -20.70 -9.75
N PHE A 124 5.88 -20.77 -10.71
CA PHE A 124 5.67 -19.69 -11.66
C PHE A 124 5.28 -18.37 -10.97
N LYS A 125 4.30 -18.41 -10.05
CA LYS A 125 3.89 -17.22 -9.29
C LYS A 125 5.03 -16.63 -8.44
N TRP A 126 5.81 -17.50 -7.80
CA TRP A 126 6.95 -17.08 -6.99
C TRP A 126 8.02 -16.42 -7.87
N LEU A 127 8.39 -17.03 -9.00
CA LEU A 127 9.36 -16.46 -9.94
C LEU A 127 8.90 -15.11 -10.48
N LEU A 128 7.62 -15.00 -10.85
CA LEU A 128 7.04 -13.74 -11.31
C LEU A 128 7.10 -12.66 -10.22
N ALA A 129 6.67 -12.97 -9.01
CA ALA A 129 6.69 -12.04 -7.89
C ALA A 129 8.13 -11.63 -7.52
N PHE A 130 9.05 -12.59 -7.46
CA PHE A 130 10.47 -12.36 -7.20
C PHE A 130 11.09 -11.43 -8.25
N SER A 131 10.85 -11.69 -9.53
CA SER A 131 11.38 -10.88 -10.64
C SER A 131 10.87 -9.43 -10.58
N VAL A 132 9.57 -9.24 -10.31
CA VAL A 132 8.98 -7.90 -10.16
C VAL A 132 9.53 -7.18 -8.93
N ILE A 133 9.62 -7.84 -7.77
CA ILE A 133 10.05 -7.20 -6.52
C ILE A 133 11.55 -6.84 -6.57
N SER A 134 12.38 -7.73 -7.12
CA SER A 134 13.82 -7.50 -7.25
C SER A 134 14.16 -6.40 -8.25
N SER A 135 13.43 -6.29 -9.36
CA SER A 135 13.70 -5.26 -10.37
C SER A 135 13.42 -3.82 -9.88
N ILE A 136 12.45 -3.66 -8.97
CA ILE A 136 12.09 -2.33 -8.41
C ILE A 136 12.65 -2.08 -7.01
N ASN A 137 13.43 -3.01 -6.44
CA ASN A 137 13.92 -2.96 -5.05
C ASN A 137 12.79 -2.80 -4.01
N GLY A 138 11.61 -3.37 -4.26
CA GLY A 138 10.44 -3.08 -3.44
C GLY A 138 9.12 -3.71 -3.91
N ILE A 139 8.02 -3.28 -3.30
CA ILE A 139 6.70 -3.82 -3.58
C ILE A 139 5.99 -2.87 -4.55
N PRO A 140 5.36 -3.37 -5.63
CA PRO A 140 4.60 -2.53 -6.55
C PRO A 140 3.61 -1.63 -5.81
N PHE A 141 3.52 -0.37 -6.20
CA PHE A 141 2.66 0.68 -5.62
C PHE A 141 2.99 1.11 -4.17
N LEU A 142 3.79 0.34 -3.40
CA LEU A 142 4.17 0.70 -2.03
C LEU A 142 5.55 1.36 -1.95
N GLY A 143 6.41 1.15 -2.96
CA GLY A 143 7.72 1.78 -3.08
C GLY A 143 8.88 0.87 -2.71
N LYS A 144 10.07 1.45 -2.52
CA LYS A 144 11.32 0.74 -2.27
C LYS A 144 11.36 0.19 -0.84
N VAL A 145 11.51 -1.12 -0.69
CA VAL A 145 11.53 -1.82 0.61
C VAL A 145 12.96 -2.13 1.03
N THR A 146 13.84 -2.51 0.11
CA THR A 146 15.22 -2.89 0.45
C THR A 146 15.96 -1.81 1.25
N PRO A 147 15.93 -0.51 0.87
CA PRO A 147 16.67 0.51 1.61
C PRO A 147 16.18 0.64 3.06
N ILE A 148 14.86 0.56 3.26
CA ILE A 148 14.21 0.63 4.58
C ILE A 148 14.62 -0.57 5.43
N PHE A 149 14.66 -1.76 4.82
CA PHE A 149 15.12 -2.97 5.47
C PHE A 149 16.60 -2.87 5.89
N SER A 150 17.47 -2.34 5.01
CA SER A 150 18.89 -2.09 5.33
C SER A 150 19.03 -1.10 6.50
N MET A 151 18.28 0.01 6.48
CA MET A 151 18.27 0.99 7.59
C MET A 151 17.81 0.37 8.91
N ALA A 152 16.83 -0.55 8.87
CA ALA A 152 16.37 -1.27 10.05
C ALA A 152 17.44 -2.22 10.61
N LEU A 153 18.22 -2.88 9.74
CA LEU A 153 19.35 -3.73 10.15
C LEU A 153 20.50 -2.93 10.76
N GLU A 154 20.72 -1.70 10.29
CA GLU A 154 21.71 -0.76 10.85
C GLU A 154 21.27 -0.16 12.21
N GLY A 155 20.05 -0.46 12.67
CA GLY A 155 19.55 0.00 13.97
C GLY A 155 18.98 1.41 13.96
N ILE A 156 18.60 1.95 12.78
CA ILE A 156 17.95 3.26 12.68
C ILE A 156 16.51 3.15 13.17
N GLY A 157 16.14 3.90 14.22
CA GLY A 157 14.81 3.90 14.83
C GLY A 157 14.64 2.85 15.93
N SER A 158 13.42 2.67 16.46
CA SER A 158 13.16 1.73 17.55
C SER A 158 11.85 0.96 17.42
N TRP A 159 11.91 -0.37 17.53
CA TRP A 159 10.74 -1.25 17.57
C TRP A 159 9.83 -0.98 18.77
N SER A 160 10.37 -0.49 19.90
CA SER A 160 9.57 -0.19 21.09
C SER A 160 8.63 1.00 20.91
N LEU A 161 8.91 1.88 19.95
CA LEU A 161 8.13 3.08 19.66
C LEU A 161 7.06 2.85 18.58
N VAL A 162 7.06 1.69 17.91
CA VAL A 162 6.05 1.33 16.90
C VAL A 162 4.61 1.41 17.42
N PRO A 163 4.28 0.91 18.64
CA PRO A 163 2.94 1.08 19.20
C PRO A 163 2.56 2.55 19.41
N ARG A 164 3.51 3.41 19.80
CA ARG A 164 3.27 4.84 19.96
C ARG A 164 2.91 5.51 18.64
N VAL A 165 3.58 5.11 17.55
CA VAL A 165 3.28 5.57 16.18
C VAL A 165 1.87 5.17 15.75
N PHE A 166 1.45 3.94 16.06
CA PHE A 166 0.12 3.44 15.70
C PHE A 166 -1.03 4.26 16.33
N VAL A 167 -0.81 4.84 17.52
CA VAL A 167 -1.84 5.62 18.25
C VAL A 167 -1.79 7.12 17.93
N LEU A 168 -0.85 7.59 17.09
CA LEU A 168 -0.77 9.00 16.67
C LEU A 168 -2.09 9.62 16.17
N PRO A 169 -2.95 8.92 15.41
CA PRO A 169 -4.22 9.49 14.94
C PRO A 169 -5.20 9.84 16.07
N ILE A 170 -5.10 9.14 17.20
CA ILE A 170 -5.98 9.36 18.38
C ILE A 170 -5.31 10.35 19.34
N ILE A 171 -4.02 10.13 19.61
CA ILE A 171 -3.24 10.91 20.57
C ILE A 171 -2.10 11.59 19.79
N PRO A 172 -2.35 12.79 19.23
CA PRO A 172 -1.37 13.47 18.39
C PRO A 172 -0.13 13.83 19.21
N ALA A 173 1.05 13.55 18.67
CA ALA A 173 2.32 13.89 19.29
C ALA A 173 2.59 15.40 19.28
N SER A 174 3.43 15.86 20.21
CA SER A 174 4.02 17.20 20.16
C SER A 174 5.07 17.31 19.04
N SER A 175 5.49 18.53 18.67
CA SER A 175 6.49 18.72 17.60
C SER A 175 7.83 18.04 17.92
N SER A 176 8.31 18.13 19.16
CA SER A 176 9.57 17.50 19.59
C SER A 176 9.47 15.97 19.63
N GLU A 177 8.34 15.45 20.10
CA GLU A 177 8.06 14.01 20.08
C GLU A 177 7.92 13.48 18.65
N LEU A 178 7.29 14.23 17.74
CA LEU A 178 7.18 13.82 16.34
C LEU A 178 8.55 13.74 15.66
N ILE A 179 9.46 14.67 15.98
CA ILE A 179 10.85 14.63 15.51
C ILE A 179 11.56 13.38 16.03
N SER A 180 11.43 13.04 17.32
CA SER A 180 12.07 11.85 17.88
C SER A 180 11.48 10.54 17.36
N LEU A 181 10.20 10.53 17.01
CA LEU A 181 9.52 9.39 16.38
C LEU A 181 9.87 9.23 14.90
N MET A 182 10.37 10.26 14.22
CA MET A 182 10.54 10.26 12.76
C MET A 182 11.38 9.10 12.21
N PRO A 183 12.54 8.76 12.80
CA PRO A 183 13.29 7.58 12.34
C PRO A 183 12.47 6.29 12.48
N THR A 184 11.65 6.18 13.52
CA THR A 184 10.78 5.01 13.73
C THR A 184 9.63 4.96 12.74
N ILE A 185 9.06 6.12 12.39
CA ILE A 185 7.99 6.24 11.40
C ILE A 185 8.50 5.79 10.03
N GLU A 186 9.63 6.33 9.59
CA GLU A 186 10.17 6.09 8.24
C GLU A 186 10.86 4.73 8.06
N VAL A 187 11.31 4.10 9.14
CA VAL A 187 11.99 2.80 9.10
C VAL A 187 11.09 1.67 9.57
N GLN A 188 10.92 1.50 10.89
CA GLN A 188 10.19 0.34 11.45
C GLN A 188 8.71 0.36 11.07
N TYR A 189 8.02 1.48 11.29
CA TYR A 189 6.59 1.56 11.02
C TYR A 189 6.31 1.45 9.51
N ARG A 190 7.14 2.07 8.67
CA ARG A 190 7.06 1.94 7.22
C ARG A 190 7.26 0.51 6.73
N LEU A 191 8.20 -0.22 7.31
CA LEU A 191 8.39 -1.65 7.02
C LEU A 191 7.16 -2.48 7.42
N VAL A 192 6.64 -2.27 8.63
CA VAL A 192 5.40 -2.94 9.12
C VAL A 192 4.24 -2.62 8.20
N TYR A 193 4.07 -1.35 7.83
CA TYR A 193 3.04 -0.89 6.91
C TYR A 193 3.14 -1.59 5.56
N MET A 194 4.31 -1.55 4.90
CA MET A 194 4.52 -2.15 3.58
C MET A 194 4.26 -3.66 3.57
N VAL A 195 4.78 -4.39 4.57
CA VAL A 195 4.57 -5.85 4.68
C VAL A 195 3.09 -6.17 4.95
N SER A 196 2.45 -5.44 5.86
CA SER A 196 1.03 -5.64 6.17
C SER A 196 0.14 -5.35 4.96
N MET A 197 0.42 -4.28 4.21
CA MET A 197 -0.29 -3.94 2.97
C MET A 197 -0.12 -5.03 1.90
N ALA A 198 1.09 -5.60 1.75
CA ALA A 198 1.31 -6.71 0.83
C ALA A 198 0.52 -7.97 1.22
N ILE A 199 0.49 -8.30 2.51
CA ILE A 199 -0.32 -9.42 3.03
C ILE A 199 -1.80 -9.17 2.74
N LEU A 200 -2.32 -7.99 3.08
CA LEU A 200 -3.71 -7.62 2.85
C LEU A 200 -4.06 -7.63 1.36
N ALA A 201 -3.18 -7.14 0.48
CA ALA A 201 -3.40 -7.17 -0.96
C ALA A 201 -3.53 -8.61 -1.50
N VAL A 202 -2.68 -9.52 -1.04
CA VAL A 202 -2.79 -10.94 -1.39
C VAL A 202 -4.09 -11.55 -0.87
N VAL A 203 -4.49 -11.23 0.36
CA VAL A 203 -5.75 -11.71 0.94
C VAL A 203 -6.94 -11.18 0.14
N VAL A 204 -6.98 -9.89 -0.17
CA VAL A 204 -8.03 -9.27 -0.99
C VAL A 204 -8.09 -9.93 -2.37
N ALA A 205 -6.96 -10.12 -3.05
CA ALA A 205 -6.94 -10.79 -4.35
C ALA A 205 -7.53 -12.21 -4.28
N ARG A 206 -7.18 -12.99 -3.26
CA ARG A 206 -7.75 -14.34 -3.04
C ARG A 206 -9.25 -14.27 -2.74
N MET A 207 -9.69 -13.33 -1.90
CA MET A 207 -11.09 -13.16 -1.56
C MET A 207 -11.92 -12.68 -2.75
N CYS A 208 -11.37 -11.85 -3.65
CA CYS A 208 -12.03 -11.47 -4.91
C CYS A 208 -12.25 -12.68 -5.82
N LEU A 209 -11.26 -13.57 -5.95
CA LEU A 209 -11.43 -14.81 -6.72
C LEU A 209 -12.51 -15.72 -6.11
N LYS A 210 -12.54 -15.84 -4.78
CA LYS A 210 -13.59 -16.59 -4.05
C LYS A 210 -14.97 -15.95 -4.21
N LEU A 211 -15.04 -14.63 -4.17
CA LEU A 211 -16.28 -13.87 -4.37
C LEU A 211 -16.89 -14.20 -5.74
N ILE A 212 -16.09 -14.19 -6.81
CA ILE A 212 -16.55 -14.55 -8.17
C ILE A 212 -17.11 -15.97 -8.18
N LYS A 213 -16.40 -16.93 -7.57
CA LYS A 213 -16.85 -18.33 -7.48
C LYS A 213 -18.17 -18.46 -6.72
N HIS A 214 -18.27 -17.92 -5.50
CA HIS A 214 -19.47 -18.06 -4.67
C HIS A 214 -20.65 -17.31 -5.27
N PHE A 215 -20.44 -16.15 -5.89
CA PHE A 215 -21.48 -15.41 -6.60
C PHE A 215 -22.08 -16.19 -7.77
N LEU A 216 -21.25 -16.92 -8.53
CA LEU A 216 -21.71 -17.68 -9.70
C LEU A 216 -22.31 -19.05 -9.35
N ARG A 217 -21.90 -19.66 -8.23
CA ARG A 217 -22.18 -21.07 -7.93
C ARG A 217 -23.11 -21.29 -6.74
N GLU A 218 -23.08 -20.44 -5.74
CA GLU A 218 -23.79 -20.67 -4.48
C GLU A 218 -25.03 -19.79 -4.39
N SER A 219 -26.19 -20.39 -4.15
CA SER A 219 -27.47 -19.68 -3.98
C SER A 219 -27.60 -18.96 -2.63
N GLN A 220 -26.62 -19.15 -1.73
CA GLN A 220 -26.63 -18.60 -0.37
C GLN A 220 -25.61 -17.46 -0.19
N ASN A 221 -25.83 -16.66 0.86
CA ASN A 221 -25.15 -15.40 1.21
C ASN A 221 -23.64 -15.51 1.53
N VAL A 222 -22.97 -16.56 1.07
CA VAL A 222 -21.52 -16.78 1.24
C VAL A 222 -20.71 -15.72 0.50
N TRP A 223 -21.22 -15.24 -0.64
CA TRP A 223 -20.62 -14.12 -1.37
C TRP A 223 -20.67 -12.80 -0.56
N VAL A 224 -21.72 -12.59 0.25
CA VAL A 224 -21.85 -11.41 1.13
C VAL A 224 -20.77 -11.40 2.20
N ARG A 225 -20.45 -12.57 2.78
CA ARG A 225 -19.32 -12.72 3.71
C ARG A 225 -18.02 -12.26 3.05
N ASP A 226 -17.75 -12.77 1.85
CA ASP A 226 -16.49 -12.48 1.16
C ASP A 226 -16.35 -11.00 0.83
N LEU A 227 -17.45 -10.34 0.43
CA LEU A 227 -17.51 -8.89 0.24
C LEU A 227 -17.15 -8.14 1.53
N PHE A 228 -17.74 -8.49 2.67
CA PHE A 228 -17.44 -7.83 3.94
C PHE A 228 -16.02 -8.10 4.44
N VAL A 229 -15.45 -9.27 4.18
CA VAL A 229 -14.02 -9.54 4.47
C VAL A 229 -13.11 -8.66 3.60
N ILE A 230 -13.42 -8.48 2.32
CA ILE A 230 -12.68 -7.57 1.43
C ILE A 230 -12.74 -6.14 1.98
N LEU A 231 -13.94 -5.65 2.33
CA LEU A 231 -14.13 -4.31 2.90
C LEU A 231 -13.38 -4.16 4.24
N ALA A 232 -13.39 -5.17 5.11
CA ALA A 232 -12.61 -5.16 6.35
C ALA A 232 -11.10 -5.10 6.09
N CYS A 233 -10.58 -5.81 5.08
CA CYS A 233 -9.18 -5.73 4.69
C CYS A 233 -8.80 -4.33 4.18
N ILE A 234 -9.67 -3.71 3.37
CA ILE A 234 -9.48 -2.33 2.88
C ILE A 234 -9.48 -1.34 4.06
N MET A 235 -10.42 -1.47 5.00
CA MET A 235 -10.43 -0.60 6.19
C MET A 235 -9.21 -0.80 7.07
N THR A 236 -8.72 -2.03 7.21
CA THR A 236 -7.49 -2.32 7.95
C THR A 236 -6.28 -1.65 7.29
N ALA A 237 -6.20 -1.69 5.96
CA ALA A 237 -5.18 -1.00 5.18
C ALA A 237 -5.21 0.53 5.38
N ILE A 238 -6.40 1.13 5.39
CA ILE A 238 -6.62 2.55 5.65
C ILE A 238 -6.16 2.93 7.08
N ILE A 239 -6.54 2.13 8.08
CA ILE A 239 -6.15 2.33 9.48
C ILE A 239 -4.64 2.23 9.68
N LEU A 240 -3.98 1.25 9.04
CA LEU A 240 -2.52 1.14 9.06
C LEU A 240 -1.82 2.30 8.34
N GLY A 241 -2.50 3.00 7.44
CA GLY A 241 -1.98 4.22 6.82
C GLY A 241 -2.15 5.47 7.68
N ALA A 242 -2.91 5.40 8.78
CA ALA A 242 -3.36 6.57 9.52
C ALA A 242 -2.24 7.45 10.11
N PRO A 243 -1.10 6.90 10.59
CA PRO A 243 0.01 7.73 11.05
C PRO A 243 0.64 8.61 9.96
N TYR A 244 0.41 8.31 8.68
CA TYR A 244 0.86 9.13 7.54
C TYR A 244 -0.19 10.15 7.08
N TRP A 245 -1.34 10.22 7.74
CA TRP A 245 -2.38 11.19 7.37
C TRP A 245 -1.96 12.61 7.74
N VAL A 246 -2.59 13.55 7.03
CA VAL A 246 -2.58 14.97 7.38
C VAL A 246 -3.36 15.13 8.69
N MET A 247 -2.65 15.38 9.79
CA MET A 247 -3.21 15.45 11.14
C MET A 247 -3.82 16.82 11.42
N ASP A 248 -5.11 16.94 11.16
CA ASP A 248 -5.94 18.09 11.53
C ASP A 248 -6.85 17.79 12.76
N ILE A 249 -7.64 18.76 13.22
CA ILE A 249 -8.56 18.56 14.36
C ILE A 249 -9.62 17.46 14.12
N THR A 250 -9.95 17.15 12.86
CA THR A 250 -10.97 16.14 12.50
C THR A 250 -10.40 14.73 12.48
N THR A 251 -9.08 14.60 12.47
CA THR A 251 -8.38 13.33 12.24
C THR A 251 -8.73 12.25 13.27
N PRO A 252 -8.83 12.54 14.59
CA PRO A 252 -9.26 11.53 15.57
C PRO A 252 -10.66 10.97 15.28
N PHE A 253 -11.59 11.83 14.85
CA PHE A 253 -12.96 11.43 14.53
C PHE A 253 -13.03 10.62 13.22
N ASN A 254 -12.28 11.02 12.20
CA ASN A 254 -12.14 10.25 10.95
C ASN A 254 -11.52 8.87 11.22
N TYR A 255 -10.52 8.81 12.09
CA TYR A 255 -9.92 7.55 12.50
C TYR A 255 -10.91 6.65 13.24
N LEU A 256 -11.69 7.21 14.17
CA LEU A 256 -12.73 6.46 14.89
C LEU A 256 -13.80 5.92 13.94
N ILE A 257 -14.24 6.71 12.95
CA ILE A 257 -15.14 6.25 11.87
C ILE A 257 -14.55 5.02 11.18
N CYS A 258 -13.26 5.05 10.82
CA CYS A 258 -12.61 3.92 10.17
C CYS A 258 -12.60 2.66 11.05
N VAL A 259 -12.30 2.79 12.34
CA VAL A 259 -12.31 1.67 13.31
C VAL A 259 -13.71 1.09 13.48
N VAL A 260 -14.74 1.94 13.58
CA VAL A 260 -16.13 1.50 13.71
C VAL A 260 -16.62 0.81 12.44
N LEU A 261 -16.24 1.30 11.26
CA LEU A 261 -16.51 0.63 9.98
C LEU A 261 -15.83 -0.73 9.90
N LEU A 262 -14.56 -0.84 10.31
CA LEU A 262 -13.86 -2.13 10.40
C LEU A 262 -14.62 -3.11 11.30
N ALA A 263 -14.98 -2.70 12.50
CA ALA A 263 -15.75 -3.52 13.43
C ALA A 263 -17.10 -3.95 12.82
N SER A 264 -17.78 -3.04 12.12
CA SER A 264 -19.05 -3.29 11.44
C SER A 264 -18.90 -4.33 10.32
N PHE A 265 -17.86 -4.22 9.49
CA PHE A 265 -17.59 -5.17 8.41
C PHE A 265 -17.19 -6.55 8.93
N LEU A 266 -16.35 -6.63 9.97
CA LEU A 266 -16.02 -7.89 10.62
C LEU A 266 -17.27 -8.55 11.23
N PHE A 267 -18.10 -7.77 11.90
CA PHE A 267 -19.36 -8.25 12.46
C PHE A 267 -20.32 -8.76 11.37
N ALA A 268 -20.45 -8.04 10.25
CA ALA A 268 -21.27 -8.44 9.11
C ALA A 268 -20.74 -9.71 8.42
N ALA A 269 -19.42 -9.86 8.31
CA ALA A 269 -18.77 -11.07 7.80
C ALA A 269 -19.05 -12.28 8.70
N LEU A 270 -18.93 -12.13 10.02
CA LEU A 270 -19.24 -13.20 10.98
C LEU A 270 -20.74 -13.57 10.94
N PHE A 271 -21.62 -12.57 10.89
CA PHE A 271 -23.06 -12.77 10.83
C PHE A 271 -23.47 -13.57 9.58
N SER A 272 -22.96 -13.16 8.41
CA SER A 272 -23.22 -13.85 7.14
C SER A 272 -22.63 -15.26 7.11
N HIS A 273 -21.53 -15.52 7.83
CA HIS A 273 -20.92 -16.85 7.91
C HIS A 273 -21.68 -17.84 8.80
N PHE A 274 -22.14 -17.40 9.99
CA PHE A 274 -22.69 -18.31 11.01
C PHE A 274 -24.21 -18.41 11.02
N ILE A 275 -24.92 -17.34 10.65
CA ILE A 275 -26.39 -17.30 10.80
C ILE A 275 -27.07 -17.45 9.44
N GLY A 276 -26.53 -16.82 8.39
CA GLY A 276 -27.15 -16.77 7.07
C GLY A 276 -28.53 -16.11 7.08
N PHE A 277 -29.05 -15.70 5.91
CA PHE A 277 -30.40 -15.13 5.82
C PHE A 277 -31.51 -16.20 5.69
N GLY A 278 -31.23 -17.47 6.00
CA GLY A 278 -32.04 -18.63 5.58
C GLY A 278 -32.52 -19.60 6.65
N GLY A 279 -32.42 -19.29 7.95
CA GLY A 279 -32.87 -20.21 9.02
C GLY A 279 -34.23 -19.82 9.63
N GLY A 280 -35.24 -20.69 9.48
CA GLY A 280 -36.57 -20.51 10.07
C GLY A 280 -36.65 -20.80 11.59
N LEU A 281 -37.63 -20.12 12.24
CA LEU A 281 -38.26 -20.39 13.56
C LEU A 281 -37.54 -19.88 14.86
N PRO A 282 -38.29 -19.69 15.98
CA PRO A 282 -38.38 -18.46 16.80
C PRO A 282 -37.26 -18.22 17.84
N PHE A 283 -36.21 -19.04 17.82
CA PHE A 283 -34.95 -18.77 18.54
C PHE A 283 -34.18 -17.55 17.97
N ALA A 284 -34.70 -16.97 16.89
CA ALA A 284 -34.17 -15.81 16.18
C ALA A 284 -34.48 -14.46 16.84
N LYS A 285 -35.56 -14.28 17.64
CA LYS A 285 -35.95 -12.93 18.11
C LYS A 285 -34.92 -12.29 19.04
N ARG A 286 -34.49 -12.96 20.12
CA ARG A 286 -33.53 -12.39 21.09
C ARG A 286 -32.16 -12.13 20.46
N LYS A 287 -31.66 -13.07 19.64
CA LYS A 287 -30.40 -12.90 18.89
C LYS A 287 -30.52 -11.78 17.86
N ARG A 288 -31.62 -11.70 17.10
CA ARG A 288 -31.87 -10.63 16.14
C ARG A 288 -31.98 -9.27 16.82
N THR A 289 -32.64 -9.15 17.96
CA THR A 289 -32.70 -7.91 18.73
C THR A 289 -31.31 -7.48 19.20
N VAL A 290 -30.48 -8.40 19.69
CA VAL A 290 -29.09 -8.10 20.10
C VAL A 290 -28.24 -7.66 18.90
N ILE A 291 -28.36 -8.33 17.76
CA ILE A 291 -27.65 -7.98 16.53
C ILE A 291 -28.09 -6.60 16.04
N LEU A 292 -29.39 -6.33 16.04
CA LEU A 292 -29.95 -5.06 15.59
C LEU A 292 -29.58 -3.93 16.57
N SER A 293 -29.52 -4.19 17.88
CA SER A 293 -29.03 -3.21 18.86
C SER A 293 -27.54 -2.91 18.69
N ILE A 294 -26.71 -3.91 18.41
CA ILE A 294 -25.28 -3.71 18.12
C ILE A 294 -25.11 -2.90 16.84
N ALA A 295 -25.83 -3.25 15.76
CA ALA A 295 -25.79 -2.51 14.51
C ALA A 295 -26.26 -1.05 14.69
N MET A 296 -27.35 -0.83 15.42
CA MET A 296 -27.84 0.51 15.74
C MET A 296 -26.84 1.31 16.58
N ALA A 297 -26.15 0.68 17.55
CA ALA A 297 -25.11 1.33 18.33
C ALA A 297 -23.91 1.74 17.45
N LEU A 298 -23.47 0.87 16.53
CA LEU A 298 -22.39 1.20 15.59
C LEU A 298 -22.80 2.34 14.65
N ILE A 299 -24.02 2.32 14.12
CA ILE A 299 -24.57 3.40 13.28
C ILE A 299 -24.65 4.71 14.06
N ALA A 300 -25.11 4.69 15.31
CA ALA A 300 -25.17 5.87 16.16
C ALA A 300 -23.78 6.49 16.35
N VAL A 301 -22.75 5.68 16.65
CA VAL A 301 -21.37 6.16 16.76
C VAL A 301 -20.88 6.78 15.45
N LEU A 302 -21.16 6.16 14.30
CA LEU A 302 -20.78 6.70 12.98
C LEU A 302 -21.44 8.06 12.72
N ILE A 303 -22.75 8.17 12.96
CA ILE A 303 -23.50 9.42 12.75
C ILE A 303 -22.96 10.51 13.67
N THR A 304 -22.75 10.23 14.96
CA THR A 304 -22.20 11.20 15.91
C THR A 304 -20.84 11.75 15.43
N ASN A 305 -19.93 10.87 15.00
CA ASN A 305 -18.62 11.33 14.52
C ASN A 305 -18.72 12.09 13.21
N ALA A 306 -19.57 11.66 12.27
CA ALA A 306 -19.79 12.36 11.01
C ALA A 306 -20.36 13.77 11.23
N VAL A 307 -21.31 13.93 12.17
CA VAL A 307 -21.87 15.23 12.56
C VAL A 307 -20.81 16.12 13.19
N ILE A 308 -19.95 15.58 14.06
CA ILE A 308 -18.83 16.35 14.65
C ILE A 308 -17.87 16.84 13.56
N VAL A 309 -17.47 15.97 12.63
CA VAL A 309 -16.60 16.34 11.50
C VAL A 309 -17.24 17.42 10.65
N ALA A 310 -18.53 17.28 10.30
CA ALA A 310 -19.26 18.28 9.54
C ALA A 310 -19.31 19.62 10.28
N GLY A 311 -19.55 19.62 11.59
CA GLY A 311 -19.54 20.83 12.42
C GLY A 311 -18.20 21.58 12.39
N PHE A 312 -17.08 20.86 12.54
CA PHE A 312 -15.75 21.45 12.41
C PHE A 312 -15.50 22.02 11.01
N ARG A 313 -15.88 21.29 9.96
CA ARG A 313 -15.70 21.73 8.57
C ARG A 313 -16.52 22.98 8.24
N LEU A 314 -17.73 23.12 8.78
CA LEU A 314 -18.55 24.32 8.59
C LEU A 314 -17.96 25.56 9.27
N ASN A 315 -17.28 25.39 10.41
CA ASN A 315 -16.66 26.48 11.15
C ASN A 315 -15.16 26.68 10.85
N TRP A 316 -14.64 26.02 9.79
CA TRP A 316 -13.20 25.95 9.51
C TRP A 316 -12.59 27.32 9.27
N ASN A 317 -13.27 28.16 8.48
CA ASN A 317 -12.74 29.45 8.07
C ASN A 317 -12.50 30.41 9.26
N ASN A 318 -13.33 30.31 10.30
CA ASN A 318 -13.25 31.19 11.47
C ASN A 318 -12.16 30.74 12.45
N ASN A 319 -11.89 29.42 12.53
CA ASN A 319 -11.01 28.82 13.54
C ASN A 319 -9.82 28.08 12.92
N TRP A 320 -9.40 28.46 11.71
CA TRP A 320 -8.37 27.76 10.93
C TRP A 320 -7.05 27.60 11.72
N LEU A 321 -6.72 28.56 12.60
CA LEU A 321 -5.51 28.52 13.43
C LEU A 321 -5.53 27.33 14.40
N GLU A 322 -6.66 27.05 15.02
CA GLU A 322 -6.83 25.94 15.96
C GLU A 322 -7.04 24.61 15.23
N TYR A 323 -7.74 24.63 14.10
CA TYR A 323 -8.19 23.43 13.42
C TYR A 323 -7.14 22.82 12.49
N GLU A 324 -6.27 23.67 11.93
CA GLU A 324 -5.29 23.29 10.92
C GLU A 324 -3.88 23.73 11.30
N TRP A 325 -3.67 25.03 11.57
CA TRP A 325 -2.31 25.55 11.78
C TRP A 325 -1.58 24.90 12.95
N ASN A 326 -2.21 24.85 14.12
CA ASN A 326 -1.63 24.27 15.33
C ASN A 326 -1.41 22.75 15.23
N PRO A 327 -2.42 21.93 14.86
CA PRO A 327 -2.26 20.47 14.83
C PRO A 327 -1.41 19.99 13.66
N LEU A 328 -1.45 20.67 12.50
CA LEU A 328 -0.79 20.27 11.27
C LEU A 328 0.44 21.13 10.96
N THR A 329 0.21 22.37 10.55
CA THR A 329 1.19 23.20 9.83
C THR A 329 2.41 23.49 10.70
N ARG A 330 2.19 23.83 11.96
CA ARG A 330 3.28 24.08 12.94
C ARG A 330 4.18 22.87 13.11
N LYS A 331 3.61 21.65 13.14
CA LYS A 331 4.38 20.42 13.30
C LYS A 331 5.15 20.07 12.05
N GLN A 332 4.55 20.23 10.87
CA GLN A 332 5.23 20.05 9.59
C GLN A 332 6.42 21.00 9.46
N ILE A 333 6.26 22.28 9.80
CA ILE A 333 7.36 23.25 9.81
C ILE A 333 8.50 22.79 10.73
N ALA A 334 8.18 22.33 11.93
CA ALA A 334 9.20 21.87 12.90
C ALA A 334 9.98 20.66 12.35
N VAL A 335 9.28 19.67 11.81
CA VAL A 335 9.89 18.48 11.19
C VAL A 335 10.73 18.85 9.98
N THR A 336 10.22 19.68 9.07
CA THR A 336 10.96 20.11 7.87
C THR A 336 12.22 20.87 8.23
N ARG A 337 12.18 21.73 9.25
CA ARG A 337 13.36 22.45 9.73
C ARG A 337 14.41 21.52 10.32
N TRP A 338 13.98 20.53 11.10
CA TRP A 338 14.87 19.49 11.61
C TRP A 338 15.49 18.68 10.46
N ALA A 339 14.69 18.22 9.51
CA ALA A 339 15.15 17.43 8.36
C ALA A 339 16.12 18.22 7.46
N ALA A 340 15.91 19.53 7.31
CA ALA A 340 16.80 20.42 6.56
C ALA A 340 18.03 20.88 7.37
N GLY A 341 18.15 20.50 8.65
CA GLY A 341 19.28 20.89 9.51
C GLY A 341 19.33 22.39 9.84
N ILE A 342 18.20 23.09 9.78
CA ILE A 342 18.06 24.53 10.04
C ILE A 342 17.30 24.85 11.32
N ASP A 343 17.15 23.87 12.20
CA ASP A 343 16.51 23.99 13.50
C ASP A 343 17.14 25.12 14.35
N HIS A 344 18.45 25.28 14.28
CA HIS A 344 19.23 26.33 14.95
C HIS A 344 18.93 27.77 14.50
N ILE A 345 18.30 27.98 13.33
CA ILE A 345 18.01 29.32 12.80
C ILE A 345 16.85 29.95 13.59
N ARG A 346 17.12 30.91 14.48
CA ARG A 346 16.06 31.54 15.28
C ARG A 346 15.26 32.53 14.44
N ARG A 347 13.92 32.40 14.47
CA ARG A 347 13.01 33.45 13.98
C ARG A 347 12.70 34.39 15.14
N LEU A 348 13.10 35.64 15.00
CA LEU A 348 12.76 36.69 15.95
C LEU A 348 11.66 37.57 15.33
N PRO A 349 10.64 37.98 16.10
CA PRO A 349 9.70 38.97 15.60
C PRO A 349 10.44 40.28 15.29
N LEU A 350 9.90 41.08 14.37
CA LEU A 350 10.48 42.39 14.03
C LEU A 350 10.63 43.30 15.26
N SER A 351 9.76 43.14 16.25
CA SER A 351 9.82 43.84 17.55
C SER A 351 10.97 43.39 18.46
N ALA A 352 11.59 42.25 18.19
CA ALA A 352 12.77 41.75 18.90
C ALA A 352 14.08 42.10 18.17
N LEU A 353 14.01 42.89 17.09
CA LEU A 353 15.20 43.51 16.52
C LEU A 353 15.78 44.50 17.54
N PRO A 354 17.11 44.55 17.72
CA PRO A 354 17.72 45.48 18.65
C PRO A 354 17.34 46.92 18.28
N GLU A 355 16.86 47.69 19.26
CA GLU A 355 16.68 49.12 19.14
C GLU A 355 18.07 49.77 18.98
N GLY A 356 18.42 50.08 17.74
CA GLY A 356 19.74 50.58 17.36
C GLY A 356 19.70 51.21 15.97
N ASN A 357 20.84 51.72 15.49
CA ASN A 357 20.95 52.40 14.21
C ASN A 357 20.45 51.50 13.07
N VAL A 358 19.26 51.82 12.55
CA VAL A 358 18.54 51.09 11.48
C VAL A 358 19.46 50.81 10.30
N THR A 359 20.40 51.72 10.00
CA THR A 359 21.39 51.59 8.92
C THR A 359 22.39 50.46 9.16
N GLU A 360 22.88 50.31 10.38
CA GLU A 360 23.85 49.25 10.72
C GLU A 360 23.18 47.87 10.73
N THR A 361 21.93 47.81 11.23
CA THR A 361 21.10 46.60 11.16
C THR A 361 20.79 46.24 9.71
N LEU A 362 20.42 47.19 8.85
CA LEU A 362 20.22 46.96 7.40
C LEU A 362 21.50 46.49 6.69
N MET A 363 22.68 46.92 7.13
CA MET A 363 23.95 46.44 6.55
C MET A 363 24.31 45.01 6.97
N LYS A 364 23.83 44.54 8.13
CA LYS A 364 24.04 43.16 8.62
C LYS A 364 22.93 42.20 8.18
N VAL A 365 21.71 42.72 7.97
CA VAL A 365 20.59 41.95 7.44
C VAL A 365 20.78 41.79 5.94
N ARG A 366 21.09 40.56 5.49
CA ARG A 366 20.97 40.23 4.07
C ARG A 366 19.49 40.08 3.74
N GLN A 367 18.88 41.15 3.23
CA GLN A 367 17.60 41.04 2.54
C GLN A 367 17.86 40.36 1.21
N TRP A 368 17.46 39.09 1.10
CA TRP A 368 17.27 38.50 -0.21
C TRP A 368 15.83 38.82 -0.55
N ASP A 369 15.62 39.77 -1.45
CA ASP A 369 14.32 39.86 -2.10
C ASP A 369 14.04 38.52 -2.82
N SER A 370 12.77 38.17 -3.02
CA SER A 370 12.43 36.86 -3.61
C SER A 370 13.09 36.66 -4.98
N ARG A 371 13.38 37.76 -5.69
CA ARG A 371 14.04 37.78 -6.98
C ARG A 371 15.54 37.47 -6.89
N ALA A 372 16.23 37.92 -5.86
CA ALA A 372 17.64 37.69 -5.59
C ALA A 372 17.86 36.26 -5.08
N ALA A 373 16.97 35.76 -4.22
CA ALA A 373 16.91 34.35 -3.83
C ALA A 373 16.68 33.44 -5.03
N TYR A 374 15.68 33.75 -5.85
CA TYR A 374 15.39 33.01 -7.08
C TYR A 374 16.60 33.02 -8.03
N THR A 375 17.17 34.20 -8.34
CA THR A 375 18.28 34.34 -9.30
C THR A 375 19.54 33.59 -8.86
N ARG A 376 19.81 33.52 -7.55
CA ARG A 376 20.99 32.81 -7.04
C ARG A 376 20.76 31.30 -6.89
N MET A 377 19.51 30.90 -6.62
CA MET A 377 19.16 29.48 -6.55
C MET A 377 18.90 28.85 -7.91
N ILE A 378 18.53 29.61 -8.95
CA ILE A 378 18.20 29.07 -10.29
C ILE A 378 19.29 28.16 -10.87
N ASN A 379 20.56 28.47 -10.60
CA ASN A 379 21.72 27.68 -11.03
C ASN A 379 21.86 26.35 -10.29
N ARG A 380 21.16 26.17 -9.15
CA ARG A 380 21.18 24.97 -8.31
C ARG A 380 19.90 24.13 -8.38
N ILE A 381 18.74 24.77 -8.57
CA ILE A 381 17.42 24.10 -8.61
C ILE A 381 16.83 23.95 -10.03
N GLY A 382 17.40 24.61 -11.04
CA GLY A 382 16.91 24.57 -12.42
C GLY A 382 15.76 25.55 -12.68
N SER A 383 15.65 26.03 -13.93
CA SER A 383 14.77 27.15 -14.31
C SER A 383 13.27 26.88 -14.27
N ASN A 384 12.85 25.63 -14.06
CA ASN A 384 11.47 25.18 -14.28
C ASN A 384 10.68 24.87 -12.99
N TRP A 385 11.23 25.18 -11.81
CA TRP A 385 10.57 24.89 -10.53
C TRP A 385 9.94 26.16 -9.95
N MET A 386 8.73 26.01 -9.42
CA MET A 386 7.78 27.05 -8.96
C MET A 386 8.44 28.23 -8.23
N THR A 387 7.93 29.44 -8.49
CA THR A 387 8.29 30.69 -7.79
C THR A 387 8.36 30.47 -6.28
N LEU A 388 9.50 30.83 -5.68
CA LEU A 388 9.69 30.83 -4.23
C LEU A 388 8.56 31.62 -3.56
N ALA A 389 7.97 31.09 -2.49
CA ALA A 389 6.99 31.82 -1.69
C ALA A 389 7.62 33.11 -1.11
N ASP A 390 6.78 34.11 -0.86
CA ASP A 390 7.20 35.46 -0.50
C ASP A 390 8.21 35.49 0.67
N SER A 391 9.16 36.41 0.56
CA SER A 391 10.45 36.42 1.27
C SER A 391 10.36 36.31 2.79
N ASP A 392 11.00 35.29 3.36
CA ASP A 392 11.34 35.22 4.78
C ASP A 392 12.66 35.98 5.04
N ILE A 393 12.65 36.93 6.00
CA ILE A 393 13.88 37.60 6.46
C ILE A 393 14.71 36.60 7.28
N ILE A 394 15.93 36.27 6.81
CA ILE A 394 16.89 35.43 7.53
C ILE A 394 17.86 36.35 8.28
N TYR A 395 17.87 36.25 9.61
CA TYR A 395 18.91 36.84 10.46
C TYR A 395 20.08 35.85 10.54
N VAL A 396 21.30 36.30 10.29
CA VAL A 396 22.54 35.51 10.42
C VAL A 396 23.26 35.92 11.68
#